data_AF-A0A554II57-F1
#
_entry.id   AF-A0A554II57-F1
#
_cell.length_a   1.000
_cell.length_b   1.000
_cell.length_c   1.000
_cell.angle_alpha   90.00
_cell.angle_beta   90.00
_cell.angle_gamma   90.00
#
_symmetry.space_group_name_H-M   'P 1'
#
loop_
_entity.id
_entity.type
_entity.pdbx_description
1 polymer ?
#
loop_
_entity_poly.entity_id
_entity_poly.type
_entity_poly.pdbx_seq_one_letter_code
_entity_poly.pdbx_strand_id
1 'polypeptide(L)'
;ELCTRVLLPDLGAVQAALDRGENPKNLKLRLAEEITALIHGTEEAKKARVGFHAAFSEGTPRDFVELSLSGKETTDALMEKNLISSKTELRRLIREGAVTCLDTGAKAGEEFLASAAPGHQHNQGC
;
A
#
# COMPACT_ATOMS: atom_id res chain seq x y z
N GLU A 1 23.69 -24.88 -9.05
CA GLU A 1 23.15 -24.49 -10.37
C GLU A 1 22.25 -23.28 -10.18
N LEU A 2 22.47 -22.20 -10.95
CA LEU A 2 21.74 -20.94 -10.78
C LEU A 2 20.44 -21.00 -11.58
N CYS A 3 19.30 -20.85 -10.89
CA CYS A 3 17.94 -20.98 -11.41
C CYS A 3 17.49 -19.81 -12.31
N THR A 4 18.31 -19.31 -13.24
CA THR A 4 17.91 -18.21 -14.13
C THR A 4 18.64 -18.29 -15.48
N ARG A 5 17.90 -18.63 -16.55
CA ARG A 5 18.29 -18.30 -17.93
C ARG A 5 17.78 -16.89 -18.24
N VAL A 6 18.57 -15.87 -17.92
CA VAL A 6 18.66 -14.54 -18.56
C VAL A 6 19.51 -13.63 -17.66
N LEU A 7 20.54 -13.04 -18.29
CA LEU A 7 21.36 -11.89 -17.92
C LEU A 7 21.21 -11.41 -16.46
N LEU A 8 22.14 -11.84 -15.60
CA LEU A 8 22.50 -11.01 -14.44
C LEU A 8 22.69 -9.58 -14.98
N PRO A 9 21.98 -8.56 -14.46
CA PRO A 9 22.31 -7.19 -14.81
C PRO A 9 23.81 -7.05 -14.59
N ASP A 10 24.52 -6.60 -15.63
CA ASP A 10 25.98 -6.59 -15.65
C ASP A 10 26.46 -6.01 -14.32
N LEU A 11 26.97 -6.88 -13.45
CA LEU A 11 27.23 -6.51 -12.05
C LEU A 11 28.27 -5.39 -12.02
N GLY A 12 29.13 -5.31 -13.04
CA GLY A 12 30.02 -4.19 -13.27
C GLY A 12 29.28 -2.88 -13.57
N ALA A 13 28.23 -2.90 -14.38
CA ALA A 13 27.41 -1.72 -14.65
C ALA A 13 26.60 -1.26 -13.42
N VAL A 14 26.09 -2.20 -12.62
CA VAL A 14 25.39 -1.90 -11.36
C VAL A 14 26.36 -1.30 -10.34
N GLN A 15 27.54 -1.90 -10.17
CA GLN A 15 28.58 -1.38 -9.28
C GLN A 15 29.04 0.01 -9.72
N ALA A 16 29.31 0.21 -11.00
CA ALA A 16 29.71 1.51 -11.53
C ALA A 16 28.61 2.57 -11.39
N ALA A 17 27.33 2.19 -11.46
CA ALA A 17 26.21 3.10 -11.20
C ALA A 17 26.14 3.51 -9.73
N LEU A 18 26.31 2.56 -8.80
CA LEU A 18 26.38 2.84 -7.37
C LEU A 18 27.56 3.75 -7.02
N ASP A 19 28.74 3.49 -7.59
CA ASP A 19 29.94 4.30 -7.38
C ASP A 19 29.78 5.74 -7.92
N ARG A 20 28.93 5.93 -8.94
CA ARG A 20 28.56 7.26 -9.47
C ARG A 20 27.46 7.96 -8.66
N GLY A 21 26.95 7.35 -7.59
CA GLY A 21 25.91 7.92 -6.74
C GLY A 21 24.47 7.68 -7.20
N GLU A 22 24.24 6.69 -8.07
CA GLU A 22 22.89 6.26 -8.44
C GLU A 22 22.11 5.81 -7.19
N ASN A 23 20.80 6.10 -7.16
CA ASN A 23 19.98 5.69 -6.03
C ASN A 23 19.82 4.16 -6.01
N PRO A 24 20.26 3.45 -4.95
CA PRO A 24 20.12 1.99 -4.87
C PRO A 24 18.68 1.50 -5.02
N LYS A 25 17.68 2.35 -4.71
CA LYS A 25 16.26 2.06 -4.92
C LYS A 25 15.93 1.80 -6.39
N ASN A 26 16.49 2.58 -7.31
CA ASN A 26 16.20 2.48 -8.74
C ASN A 26 16.71 1.15 -9.31
N LEU A 27 17.93 0.76 -8.90
CA LEU A 27 18.54 -0.50 -9.29
C LEU A 27 17.75 -1.71 -8.77
N LYS A 28 17.28 -1.65 -7.52
CA LYS A 28 16.42 -2.68 -6.93
C LYS A 28 15.06 -2.78 -7.63
N LEU A 29 14.46 -1.64 -7.98
CA LEU A 29 13.19 -1.60 -8.72
C LEU A 29 13.31 -2.25 -10.09
N ARG A 30 14.39 -1.94 -10.82
CA ARG A 30 14.66 -2.55 -12.13
C ARG A 30 14.84 -4.07 -12.01
N LEU A 31 15.63 -4.52 -11.03
CA LEU A 31 15.82 -5.95 -10.79
C LEU A 31 14.50 -6.65 -10.45
N ALA A 32 13.68 -6.05 -9.60
CA ALA A 32 12.36 -6.58 -9.26
C ALA A 32 11.46 -6.70 -10.50
N GLU A 33 11.43 -5.68 -11.37
CA GLU A 33 10.66 -5.70 -12.62
C GLU A 33 11.12 -6.82 -13.56
N GLU A 34 12.44 -7.00 -13.72
CA GLU A 34 13.01 -8.07 -14.56
C GLU A 34 12.65 -9.48 -14.02
N ILE A 35 12.72 -9.67 -12.70
CA ILE A 35 12.33 -10.94 -12.05
C ILE A 35 10.82 -11.19 -12.21
N THR A 36 9.98 -10.18 -11.96
CA THR A 36 8.53 -10.31 -12.12
C THR A 36 8.17 -10.60 -13.58
N ALA A 37 8.84 -9.95 -14.54
CA ALA A 37 8.61 -10.20 -15.97
C ALA A 37 8.97 -11.62 -16.38
N LEU A 38 10.05 -12.18 -15.80
CA LEU A 38 10.47 -13.54 -16.04
C LEU A 38 9.44 -14.58 -15.57
N ILE A 39 8.80 -14.33 -14.42
CA ILE A 39 7.88 -15.30 -13.78
C ILE A 39 6.43 -15.10 -14.24
N HIS A 40 5.98 -13.86 -14.39
CA HIS A 40 4.58 -13.49 -14.61
C HIS A 40 4.32 -12.77 -15.94
N GLY A 41 5.36 -12.55 -16.75
CA GLY A 41 5.26 -11.81 -18.00
C GLY A 41 5.37 -10.29 -17.83
N THR A 42 5.66 -9.60 -18.93
CA THR A 42 5.97 -8.16 -18.95
C THR A 42 4.81 -7.28 -18.51
N GLU A 43 3.57 -7.69 -18.78
CA GLU A 43 2.39 -6.90 -18.42
C GLU A 43 2.14 -6.88 -16.91
N GLU A 44 2.33 -8.01 -16.24
CA GLU A 44 2.22 -8.09 -14.78
C GLU A 44 3.36 -7.36 -14.08
N ALA A 45 4.57 -7.40 -14.64
CA ALA A 45 5.70 -6.62 -14.13
C ALA A 45 5.44 -5.11 -14.15
N LYS A 46 4.88 -4.59 -15.25
CA LYS A 46 4.48 -3.18 -15.34
C LYS A 46 3.39 -2.84 -14.32
N LYS A 47 2.38 -3.70 -14.16
CA LYS A 47 1.31 -3.50 -13.17
C LYS A 47 1.86 -3.48 -11.74
N ALA A 48 2.78 -4.38 -11.42
CA ALA A 48 3.44 -4.45 -10.12
C ALA A 48 4.29 -3.19 -9.86
N ARG A 49 5.03 -2.70 -10.87
CA ARG A 49 5.81 -1.45 -10.77
C ARG A 49 4.90 -0.25 -10.52
N VAL A 50 3.79 -0.14 -11.25
CA VAL A 50 2.80 0.94 -11.05
C VAL A 50 2.17 0.85 -9.67
N GLY A 51 1.77 -0.35 -9.24
CA GLY A 51 1.20 -0.57 -7.89
C GLY A 51 2.19 -0.22 -6.78
N PHE A 52 3.47 -0.59 -6.94
CA PHE A 52 4.53 -0.22 -6.00
C PHE A 52 4.72 1.30 -5.94
N HIS A 53 4.73 1.99 -7.08
CA HIS A 53 4.84 3.45 -7.10
C HIS A 53 3.64 4.10 -6.40
N ALA A 54 2.42 3.67 -6.71
CA ALA A 54 1.21 4.20 -6.10
C ALA A 54 1.19 3.97 -4.58
N ALA A 55 1.51 2.76 -4.13
CA ALA A 55 1.50 2.42 -2.70
C ALA A 55 2.59 3.14 -1.89
N PHE A 56 3.82 3.21 -2.41
CA PHE A 56 4.98 3.72 -1.65
C PHE A 56 5.36 5.17 -1.95
N SER A 57 4.85 5.75 -3.03
CA SER A 57 5.16 7.14 -3.42
C SER A 57 3.92 8.04 -3.34
N GLU A 58 2.73 7.53 -3.68
CA GLU A 58 1.49 8.31 -3.70
C GLU A 58 0.58 8.02 -2.50
N GLY A 59 0.81 6.93 -1.76
CA GLY A 59 0.01 6.55 -0.60
C GLY A 59 -1.35 5.93 -0.96
N THR A 60 -1.55 5.51 -2.20
CA THR A 60 -2.78 4.91 -2.73
C THR A 60 -2.50 3.46 -3.16
N PRO A 61 -2.70 2.47 -2.26
CA PRO A 61 -2.66 1.07 -2.63
C PRO A 61 -3.70 0.75 -3.72
N ARG A 62 -3.45 -0.26 -4.56
CA ARG A 62 -4.48 -0.77 -5.48
C ARG A 62 -5.52 -1.64 -4.79
N ASP A 63 -5.10 -2.30 -3.72
CA ASP A 63 -5.96 -3.22 -2.95
C ASP A 63 -6.37 -2.55 -1.65
N PHE A 64 -7.69 -2.37 -1.49
CA PHE A 64 -8.30 -1.85 -0.27
C PHE A 64 -9.11 -2.94 0.42
N VAL A 65 -9.06 -2.95 1.75
CA VAL A 65 -10.03 -3.70 2.55
C VAL A 65 -11.26 -2.82 2.73
N GLU A 66 -12.36 -3.18 2.08
CA GLU A 66 -13.63 -2.48 2.24
C GLU A 66 -14.30 -2.85 3.57
N LEU A 67 -14.74 -1.83 4.30
CA LEU A 67 -15.45 -1.94 5.58
C LEU A 67 -16.82 -1.30 5.45
N SER A 68 -17.88 -2.05 5.74
CA SER A 68 -19.23 -1.51 5.83
C SER A 68 -19.57 -1.13 7.27
N LEU A 69 -19.81 0.16 7.50
CA LEU A 69 -20.21 0.72 8.78
C LEU A 69 -21.74 0.72 8.89
N SER A 70 -22.35 -0.44 9.05
CA SER A 70 -23.81 -0.61 9.19
C SER A 70 -24.33 -0.13 10.56
N GLY A 71 -24.13 1.14 10.91
CA GLY A 71 -24.52 1.73 12.19
C GLY A 71 -23.64 1.33 13.38
N LYS A 72 -22.48 0.70 13.12
CA LYS A 72 -21.46 0.39 14.13
C LYS A 72 -20.48 1.55 14.28
N GLU A 73 -19.88 1.69 15.45
CA GLU A 73 -18.73 2.58 15.63
C GLU A 73 -17.58 2.11 14.73
N THR A 74 -16.82 3.06 14.17
CA THR A 74 -15.65 2.76 13.31
C THR A 74 -14.65 1.84 14.01
N THR A 75 -14.46 2.01 15.33
CA THR A 75 -13.64 1.11 16.15
C THR A 75 -14.08 -0.35 16.08
N ASP A 76 -15.39 -0.61 16.14
CA ASP A 76 -15.90 -1.98 16.23
C ASP A 76 -15.78 -2.69 14.88
N ALA A 77 -16.00 -1.98 13.77
CA ALA A 77 -15.79 -2.51 12.43
C ALA A 77 -14.32 -2.83 12.12
N LEU A 78 -13.39 -1.99 12.61
CA LEU A 78 -11.95 -2.23 12.46
C LEU A 78 -11.48 -3.46 13.26
N MET A 79 -12.03 -3.68 14.46
CA MET A 79 -11.74 -4.86 15.28
C MET A 79 -12.29 -6.14 14.64
N GLU A 80 -13.51 -6.12 14.09
CA GLU A 80 -14.16 -7.28 13.46
C GLU A 80 -13.34 -7.83 12.28
N LYS A 81 -12.62 -6.95 11.57
CA LYS A 81 -11.74 -7.32 10.45
C LYS A 81 -10.29 -7.54 10.86
N ASN A 82 -10.00 -7.59 12.17
CA ASN A 82 -8.67 -7.77 12.74
C ASN A 82 -7.63 -6.75 12.23
N LEU A 83 -8.08 -5.54 11.89
CA LEU A 83 -7.17 -4.46 11.47
C LEU A 83 -6.53 -3.75 12.67
N ILE A 84 -7.20 -3.79 13.82
CA ILE A 84 -6.70 -3.28 15.11
C ILE A 84 -6.98 -4.31 16.21
N SER A 85 -6.13 -4.32 17.24
CA SER A 85 -6.27 -5.24 18.39
C SER A 85 -7.23 -4.71 19.47
N SER A 86 -7.41 -3.39 19.59
CA SER A 86 -8.28 -2.78 20.60
C SER A 86 -8.62 -1.31 20.31
N LYS A 87 -9.62 -0.76 21.00
CA LYS A 87 -9.95 0.69 20.96
C LYS A 87 -8.78 1.57 21.44
N THR A 88 -8.00 1.09 22.42
CA THR A 88 -6.81 1.80 22.92
C THR A 88 -5.72 1.87 21.86
N GLU A 89 -5.54 0.80 21.08
CA GLU A 89 -4.58 0.76 19.98
C GLU A 89 -4.95 1.77 18.88
N LEU A 90 -6.23 1.86 18.50
CA LEU A 90 -6.65 2.87 17.53
C LEU A 90 -6.39 4.30 18.02
N ARG A 91 -6.68 4.58 19.30
CA ARG A 91 -6.39 5.90 19.89
C ARG A 91 -4.89 6.22 19.86
N ARG A 92 -4.03 5.22 20.10
CA ARG A 92 -2.58 5.35 19.99
C ARG A 92 -2.16 5.68 18.55
N LEU A 93 -2.66 4.93 17.57
CA LEU A 93 -2.38 5.14 16.15
C LEU A 93 -2.80 6.54 15.67
N ILE A 94 -3.95 7.04 16.11
CA ILE A 94 -4.40 8.40 15.83
C ILE A 94 -3.44 9.43 16.44
N ARG A 95 -3.06 9.28 17.72
CA ARG A 95 -2.11 10.18 18.39
C ARG A 95 -0.73 10.21 17.73
N GLU A 96 -0.28 9.09 17.20
CA GLU A 96 0.98 8.98 16.45
C GLU A 96 0.85 9.47 15.00
N GLY A 97 -0.37 9.77 14.53
CA GLY A 97 -0.64 10.21 13.17
C GLY A 97 -0.49 9.11 12.13
N ALA A 98 -0.69 7.85 12.52
CA ALA A 98 -0.68 6.69 11.63
C ALA A 98 -1.99 6.53 10.84
N VAL A 99 -3.01 7.33 11.14
CA VAL A 99 -4.30 7.34 10.44
C VAL A 99 -4.44 8.65 9.66
N THR A 100 -4.63 8.55 8.34
CA THR A 100 -4.74 9.70 7.43
C THR A 100 -6.01 9.55 6.59
N CYS A 101 -6.76 10.63 6.44
CA CYS A 101 -7.88 10.70 5.52
C CYS A 101 -7.34 10.93 4.10
N LEU A 102 -7.60 10.01 3.17
CA LEU A 102 -7.09 10.11 1.79
C LEU A 102 -7.71 11.29 1.01
N ASP A 103 -8.94 11.72 1.34
CA ASP A 103 -9.62 12.84 0.66
C ASP A 103 -9.04 14.20 1.05
N THR A 104 -8.66 14.37 2.31
CA THR A 104 -8.18 15.66 2.85
C THR A 104 -6.67 15.70 3.04
N GLY A 105 -5.99 14.55 3.03
CA GLY A 105 -4.59 14.40 3.43
C GLY A 105 -4.33 14.71 4.91
N ALA A 106 -5.38 14.98 5.70
CA ALA A 106 -5.26 15.33 7.11
C ALA A 106 -5.14 14.08 7.99
N LYS A 107 -4.35 14.21 9.06
CA LYS A 107 -4.29 13.21 10.12
C LYS A 107 -5.65 13.15 10.81
N ALA A 108 -6.17 11.94 11.01
CA ALA A 108 -7.43 11.76 11.72
C ALA A 108 -7.27 12.18 13.20
N GLY A 109 -8.23 12.96 13.72
CA GLY A 109 -8.31 13.27 15.15
C GLY A 109 -9.22 12.30 15.91
N GLU A 110 -9.51 12.62 17.18
CA GLU A 110 -10.36 11.77 18.04
C GLU A 110 -11.81 11.66 17.52
N GLU A 111 -12.25 12.56 16.63
CA GLU A 111 -13.53 12.49 15.91
C GLU A 111 -13.69 11.19 15.10
N PHE A 112 -12.59 10.60 14.62
CA PHE A 112 -12.60 9.34 13.88
C PHE A 112 -13.01 8.13 14.76
N LEU A 113 -12.86 8.24 16.08
CA LEU A 113 -13.26 7.16 17.00
C LEU A 113 -14.78 7.04 17.10
N ALA A 114 -15.49 8.16 16.98
CA ALA A 114 -16.95 8.24 17.19
C ALA A 114 -17.74 8.40 15.89
N SER A 115 -17.08 8.53 14.73
CA SER A 115 -17.79 8.62 13.46
C SER A 115 -18.47 7.30 13.14
N ALA A 116 -19.77 7.19 13.45
CA ALA A 116 -20.65 6.30 12.73
C ALA A 116 -20.89 6.96 11.36
N ALA A 117 -20.30 6.43 10.28
CA ALA A 117 -20.58 6.99 8.97
C ALA A 117 -22.08 6.92 8.69
N PRO A 118 -22.72 8.01 8.21
CA PRO A 118 -24.06 7.91 7.67
C PRO A 118 -23.99 6.94 6.50
N GLY A 119 -24.64 5.79 6.64
CA GLY A 119 -24.72 4.82 5.57
C GLY A 119 -25.15 5.54 4.30
N HIS A 120 -24.27 5.61 3.30
CA HIS A 120 -24.73 5.80 1.94
C HIS A 120 -25.59 4.58 1.65
N GLN A 121 -26.90 4.74 1.83
CA GLN A 121 -27.88 3.88 1.22
C GLN A 121 -27.57 3.96 -0.27
N HIS A 122 -26.83 2.97 -0.77
CA HIS A 122 -26.90 2.64 -2.17
C HIS A 122 -28.32 2.09 -2.37
N ASN A 123 -29.25 3.02 -2.57
CA ASN A 123 -30.59 2.73 -3.01
C ASN A 123 -30.44 2.15 -4.41
N GLN A 124 -30.28 0.83 -4.49
CA GLN A 124 -30.64 0.09 -5.69
C GLN A 124 -32.17 0.15 -5.78
N GLY A 125 -32.65 1.26 -6.33
CA GLY A 125 -34.02 1.38 -6.78
C GLY A 125 -34.19 0.58 -8.06
N CYS A 126 -35.21 -0.29 -8.02
CA CYS A 126 -36.00 -0.85 -9.12
C CYS A 126 -35.30 -1.30 -10.41
#